data_AF-A0A067A254-F1
#
_entry.id   AF-A0A067A254-F1
#
_cell.length_a   1.000
_cell.length_b   1.000
_cell.length_c   1.000
_cell.angle_alpha   90.00
_cell.angle_beta   90.00
_cell.angle_gamma   90.00
#
_symmetry.space_group_name_H-M   'P 1'
#
loop_
_entity.id
_entity.type
_entity.pdbx_description
1 polymer ?
#
loop_
_entity_poly.entity_id
_entity_poly.type
_entity_poly.pdbx_seq_one_letter_code
_entity_poly.pdbx_strand_id
1 'polypeptide(L)'
;MSESIGKGNLKNGFLVFGWMISIFCCQVALAQESDKDYTARFTQAEQMAQSATKEGADKAIELWKGMLKDYPNDLAVSNNLAATLMKEKKYAEAQNYLESALNADPKIAIIMANLNDIYAYQAQLAYQSVFKPSEINYPKGKWVALTSETVKTPEKAQLEKAKKDMQRVLNRVENWRVAWSSKDVKSYLSFYDDSYHSDKFTNHKDWAKNRENSLKRPKYIKIHLNDVKVVPLANHTFQVSFVQNYDSNRFKDSVKKYLVWQEVGKSWKIIQEKVVYD
;
A
#
# COMPACT_ATOMS: atom_id res chain seq x y z
N MET A 1 -7.49 -87.91 29.00
CA MET A 1 -8.09 -86.93 28.08
C MET A 1 -7.73 -85.55 28.63
N SER A 2 -7.15 -84.71 27.78
CA SER A 2 -6.72 -83.31 28.01
C SER A 2 -5.67 -83.06 29.11
N GLU A 3 -4.77 -82.08 29.05
CA GLU A 3 -4.55 -80.99 28.10
C GLU A 3 -3.11 -80.47 28.23
N SER A 4 -2.60 -79.90 27.15
CA SER A 4 -1.21 -79.54 26.89
C SER A 4 -0.86 -78.14 27.40
N ILE A 5 0.34 -78.02 27.98
CA ILE A 5 1.06 -76.79 28.29
C ILE A 5 1.72 -76.26 27.00
N GLY A 6 1.67 -74.94 26.76
CA GLY A 6 2.50 -74.30 25.74
C GLY A 6 2.56 -72.77 25.86
N LYS A 7 3.65 -72.25 26.45
CA LYS A 7 4.02 -70.82 26.49
C LYS A 7 4.28 -70.30 25.06
N GLY A 8 3.56 -69.26 24.64
CA GLY A 8 3.73 -68.58 23.35
C GLY A 8 4.54 -67.27 23.45
N ASN A 9 5.49 -67.10 22.52
CA ASN A 9 6.53 -66.08 22.44
C ASN A 9 6.04 -64.63 22.25
N LEU A 10 6.64 -63.72 23.02
CA LEU A 10 6.75 -62.28 22.72
C LEU A 10 7.79 -62.05 21.62
N LYS A 11 7.37 -61.91 20.36
CA LYS A 11 8.17 -61.22 19.31
C LYS A 11 7.22 -60.51 18.34
N ASN A 12 7.57 -59.27 17.98
CA ASN A 12 7.00 -58.38 16.94
C ASN A 12 6.23 -57.15 17.44
N GLY A 13 6.86 -56.33 18.27
CA GLY A 13 6.27 -55.08 18.76
C GLY A 13 7.20 -53.87 18.73
N PHE A 14 8.15 -53.76 17.81
CA PHE A 14 8.96 -52.55 17.65
C PHE A 14 9.55 -52.52 16.23
N LEU A 15 8.92 -51.80 15.29
CA LEU A 15 9.61 -51.34 14.05
C LEU A 15 8.83 -50.33 13.19
N VAL A 16 7.62 -49.87 13.58
CA VAL A 16 6.85 -48.90 12.77
C VAL A 16 6.91 -47.45 13.29
N PHE A 17 7.37 -47.22 14.53
CA PHE A 17 7.47 -45.85 15.09
C PHE A 17 8.75 -45.08 14.71
N GLY A 18 9.75 -45.73 14.10
CA GLY A 18 11.03 -45.10 13.73
C GLY A 18 11.02 -44.33 12.40
N TRP A 19 10.07 -44.61 11.50
CA TRP A 19 10.07 -44.03 10.15
C TRP A 19 9.26 -42.73 10.02
N MET A 20 8.20 -42.53 10.80
CA MET A 20 7.42 -41.27 10.75
C MET A 20 8.13 -40.09 11.44
N ILE A 21 8.94 -40.32 12.47
CA ILE A 21 9.69 -39.26 13.16
C ILE A 21 10.83 -38.73 12.28
N SER A 22 11.50 -39.61 11.52
CA SER A 22 12.61 -39.23 10.64
C SER A 22 12.16 -38.35 9.46
N ILE A 23 11.04 -38.69 8.82
CA ILE A 23 10.49 -37.91 7.70
C ILE A 23 10.03 -36.52 8.16
N PHE A 24 9.36 -36.44 9.31
CA PHE A 24 8.90 -35.15 9.85
C PHE A 24 10.07 -34.28 10.32
N CYS A 25 11.08 -34.87 10.96
CA CYS A 25 12.29 -34.15 11.37
C CYS A 25 13.09 -33.66 10.15
N CYS A 26 13.13 -34.44 9.07
CA CYS A 26 13.76 -34.05 7.81
C CYS A 26 12.98 -32.94 7.09
N GLN A 27 11.65 -32.99 7.05
CA GLN A 27 10.81 -31.92 6.48
C GLN A 27 10.91 -30.61 7.27
N VAL A 28 10.96 -30.67 8.60
CA VAL A 28 11.16 -29.48 9.45
C VAL A 28 12.57 -28.90 9.28
N ALA A 29 13.60 -29.75 9.21
CA ALA A 29 14.97 -29.30 8.95
C ALA A 29 15.12 -28.66 7.56
N LEU A 30 14.52 -29.27 6.53
CA LEU A 30 14.50 -28.73 5.17
C LEU A 30 13.75 -27.39 5.08
N ALA A 31 12.62 -27.25 5.76
CA ALA A 31 11.88 -25.98 5.83
C ALA A 31 12.67 -24.89 6.58
N GLN A 32 13.35 -25.25 7.66
CA GLN A 32 14.17 -24.33 8.44
C GLN A 32 15.46 -23.93 7.70
N GLU A 33 16.00 -24.81 6.87
CA GLU A 33 17.16 -24.55 6.01
C GLU A 33 16.77 -23.72 4.77
N SER A 34 15.61 -23.99 4.16
CA SER A 34 15.06 -23.16 3.09
C SER A 34 14.73 -21.74 3.56
N ASP A 35 14.20 -21.57 4.78
CA ASP A 35 13.93 -20.25 5.36
C ASP A 35 15.22 -19.45 5.60
N LYS A 36 16.32 -20.11 5.98
CA LYS A 36 17.63 -19.48 6.15
C LYS A 36 18.27 -19.09 4.81
N ASP A 37 18.24 -19.97 3.82
CA ASP A 37 18.73 -19.68 2.46
C ASP A 37 17.96 -18.52 1.83
N TYR A 38 16.62 -18.56 1.92
CA TYR A 38 15.75 -17.49 1.48
C TYR A 38 16.14 -16.16 2.12
N THR A 39 16.23 -16.12 3.45
CA THR A 39 16.54 -14.88 4.20
C THR A 39 17.92 -14.33 3.83
N ALA A 40 18.92 -15.20 3.67
CA ALA A 40 20.28 -14.80 3.30
C ALA A 40 20.33 -14.19 1.89
N ARG A 41 19.73 -14.86 0.91
CA ARG A 41 19.66 -14.39 -0.49
C ARG A 41 18.86 -13.09 -0.60
N PHE A 42 17.75 -12.99 0.14
CA PHE A 42 16.94 -11.78 0.19
C PHE A 42 17.73 -10.59 0.73
N THR A 43 18.41 -10.77 1.86
CA THR A 43 19.22 -9.72 2.48
C THR A 43 20.36 -9.28 1.57
N GLN A 44 21.02 -10.23 0.90
CA GLN A 44 22.09 -9.94 -0.04
C GLN A 44 21.59 -9.12 -1.24
N ALA A 45 20.46 -9.53 -1.83
CA ALA A 45 19.87 -8.84 -2.96
C ALA A 45 19.38 -7.43 -2.58
N GLU A 46 18.85 -7.27 -1.36
CA GLU A 46 18.47 -5.97 -0.80
C GLU A 46 19.68 -5.04 -0.63
N GLN A 47 20.78 -5.54 -0.04
CA GLN A 47 22.02 -4.76 0.09
C GLN A 47 22.56 -4.29 -1.26
N MET A 48 22.55 -5.18 -2.26
CA MET A 48 22.95 -4.84 -3.63
C MET A 48 22.02 -3.78 -4.24
N ALA A 49 20.70 -3.89 -4.02
CA ALA A 49 19.69 -2.94 -4.53
C ALA A 49 19.76 -1.56 -3.86
N GLN A 50 20.29 -1.49 -2.63
CA GLN A 50 20.51 -0.24 -1.90
C GLN A 50 21.82 0.45 -2.29
N SER A 51 22.79 -0.29 -2.83
CA SER A 51 24.00 0.33 -3.37
C SER A 51 23.63 1.35 -4.46
N ALA A 52 24.31 2.50 -4.48
CA ALA A 52 24.05 3.57 -5.43
C ALA A 52 24.78 3.36 -6.78
N THR A 53 25.21 2.13 -7.08
CA THR A 53 26.01 1.81 -8.27
C THR A 53 25.19 0.99 -9.26
N LYS A 54 25.50 1.19 -10.55
CA LYS A 54 24.90 0.39 -11.63
C LYS A 54 25.19 -1.10 -11.46
N GLU A 55 26.42 -1.45 -11.08
CA GLU A 55 26.84 -2.83 -10.85
C GLU A 55 26.03 -3.51 -9.73
N GLY A 56 25.77 -2.81 -8.62
CA GLY A 56 24.98 -3.39 -7.55
C GLY A 56 23.49 -3.51 -7.90
N ALA A 57 22.94 -2.57 -8.68
CA ALA A 57 21.60 -2.72 -9.22
C ALA A 57 21.49 -3.96 -10.14
N ASP A 58 22.48 -4.19 -11.00
CA ASP A 58 22.50 -5.36 -11.90
C ASP A 58 22.62 -6.68 -11.12
N LYS A 59 23.49 -6.74 -10.10
CA LYS A 59 23.60 -7.90 -9.19
C LYS A 59 22.32 -8.17 -8.41
N ALA A 60 21.66 -7.12 -7.92
CA ALA A 60 20.39 -7.27 -7.23
C ALA A 60 19.31 -7.88 -8.14
N ILE A 61 19.21 -7.39 -9.38
CA ILE A 61 18.27 -7.94 -10.39
C ILE A 61 18.55 -9.42 -10.64
N GLU A 62 19.82 -9.82 -10.78
CA GLU A 62 20.21 -11.22 -10.95
C GLU A 62 19.77 -12.07 -9.76
N LEU A 63 20.06 -11.63 -8.53
CA LEU A 63 19.69 -12.34 -7.30
C LEU A 63 18.17 -12.47 -7.17
N TRP A 64 17.41 -11.40 -7.41
CA TRP A 64 15.95 -11.45 -7.36
C TRP A 64 15.37 -12.39 -8.42
N LYS A 65 15.86 -12.34 -9.66
CA LYS A 65 15.44 -13.28 -10.72
C LYS A 65 15.80 -14.72 -10.37
N GLY A 66 16.94 -14.94 -9.73
CA GLY A 66 17.33 -16.25 -9.19
C GLY A 66 16.34 -16.74 -8.13
N MET A 67 15.97 -15.89 -7.18
CA MET A 67 14.97 -16.21 -6.16
C MET A 67 13.60 -16.54 -6.76
N LEU A 68 13.15 -15.84 -7.81
CA LEU A 68 11.87 -16.15 -8.47
C LEU A 68 11.88 -17.49 -9.23
N LYS A 69 13.04 -18.10 -9.51
CA LYS A 69 13.07 -19.47 -10.03
C LYS A 69 12.63 -20.48 -8.98
N ASP A 70 13.02 -20.24 -7.72
CA ASP A 70 12.73 -21.12 -6.59
C ASP A 70 11.39 -20.77 -5.92
N TYR A 71 11.04 -19.48 -5.95
CA TYR A 71 9.84 -18.90 -5.32
C TYR A 71 9.02 -18.08 -6.34
N PRO A 72 8.42 -18.73 -7.36
CA PRO A 72 7.85 -18.05 -8.53
C PRO A 72 6.66 -17.12 -8.25
N ASN A 73 6.00 -17.28 -7.10
CA ASN A 73 4.83 -16.48 -6.71
C ASN A 73 5.13 -15.57 -5.50
N ASP A 74 6.41 -15.36 -5.18
CA ASP A 74 6.79 -14.53 -4.04
C ASP A 74 6.56 -13.05 -4.35
N LEU A 75 5.58 -12.45 -3.67
CA LEU A 75 5.19 -11.06 -3.85
C LEU A 75 6.29 -10.09 -3.39
N ALA A 76 7.03 -10.42 -2.33
CA ALA A 76 8.08 -9.56 -1.79
C ALA A 76 9.28 -9.52 -2.73
N VAL A 77 9.73 -10.68 -3.22
CA VAL A 77 10.80 -10.78 -4.22
C VAL A 77 10.40 -10.08 -5.52
N SER A 78 9.17 -10.30 -6.00
CA SER A 78 8.66 -9.66 -7.22
C SER A 78 8.57 -8.13 -7.08
N ASN A 79 8.10 -7.63 -5.94
CA ASN A 79 8.03 -6.20 -5.65
C ASN A 79 9.43 -5.57 -5.58
N ASN A 80 10.38 -6.22 -4.91
CA ASN A 80 11.74 -5.71 -4.80
C ASN A 80 12.49 -5.73 -6.14
N LEU A 81 12.28 -6.75 -6.97
CA LEU A 81 12.77 -6.76 -8.35
C LEU A 81 12.19 -5.59 -9.15
N ALA A 82 10.88 -5.37 -9.08
CA ALA A 82 10.22 -4.27 -9.75
C ALA A 82 10.76 -2.91 -9.27
N ALA A 83 10.95 -2.72 -7.96
CA ALA A 83 11.52 -1.51 -7.40
C ALA A 83 12.96 -1.24 -7.90
N THR A 84 13.81 -2.28 -7.98
CA THR A 84 15.16 -2.15 -8.55
C THR A 84 15.10 -1.80 -10.04
N LEU A 85 14.20 -2.43 -10.81
CA LEU A 85 14.00 -2.13 -12.24
C LEU A 85 13.49 -0.70 -12.45
N MET A 86 12.61 -0.18 -11.59
CA MET A 86 12.12 1.20 -11.64
C MET A 86 13.24 2.23 -11.40
N LYS A 87 14.17 1.97 -10.47
CA LYS A 87 15.36 2.83 -10.28
C LYS A 87 16.19 2.92 -11.57
N GLU A 88 16.30 1.79 -12.26
CA GLU A 88 16.97 1.67 -13.56
C GLU A 88 16.12 2.15 -14.75
N LYS A 89 14.96 2.74 -14.47
CA LYS A 89 13.98 3.25 -15.46
C LYS A 89 13.45 2.18 -16.43
N LYS A 90 13.54 0.91 -16.06
CA LYS A 90 13.02 -0.25 -16.80
C LYS A 90 11.55 -0.51 -16.43
N TYR A 91 10.70 0.48 -16.65
CA TYR A 91 9.32 0.48 -16.16
C TYR A 91 8.46 -0.65 -16.74
N ALA A 92 8.65 -0.99 -18.02
CA ALA A 92 7.90 -2.08 -18.66
C ALA A 92 8.21 -3.44 -18.04
N GLU A 93 9.48 -3.73 -17.73
CA GLU A 93 9.86 -4.96 -17.03
C GLU A 93 9.31 -4.98 -15.60
N ALA A 94 9.41 -3.86 -14.88
CA ALA A 94 8.89 -3.74 -13.52
C ALA A 94 7.37 -3.99 -13.48
N GLN A 95 6.64 -3.41 -14.43
CA GLN A 95 5.21 -3.61 -14.58
C GLN A 95 4.87 -5.09 -14.84
N ASN A 96 5.58 -5.76 -15.76
CA ASN A 96 5.34 -7.17 -16.06
C ASN A 96 5.53 -8.08 -14.83
N TYR A 97 6.57 -7.84 -14.02
CA TYR A 97 6.80 -8.63 -12.79
C TYR A 97 5.71 -8.39 -11.75
N LEU A 98 5.26 -7.14 -11.56
CA LEU A 98 4.17 -6.82 -10.63
C LEU A 98 2.84 -7.42 -11.11
N GLU A 99 2.52 -7.30 -12.40
CA GLU A 99 1.31 -7.89 -12.97
C GLU A 99 1.32 -9.41 -12.85
N SER A 100 2.44 -10.07 -13.17
CA SER A 100 2.57 -11.52 -13.00
C SER A 100 2.39 -11.95 -11.54
N ALA A 101 3.03 -11.24 -10.60
CA ALA A 101 2.96 -11.56 -9.17
C ALA A 101 1.53 -11.41 -8.62
N LEU A 102 0.83 -10.34 -9.02
CA LEU A 102 -0.54 -10.11 -8.61
C LEU A 102 -1.54 -11.05 -9.30
N ASN A 103 -1.26 -11.48 -10.54
CA ASN A 103 -2.06 -12.46 -11.25
C ASN A 103 -1.88 -13.90 -10.73
N ALA A 104 -0.77 -14.18 -10.04
CA ALA A 104 -0.49 -15.50 -9.48
C ALA A 104 -1.38 -15.85 -8.28
N ASP A 105 -1.83 -14.85 -7.49
CA ASP A 105 -2.88 -15.04 -6.49
C ASP A 105 -4.25 -14.87 -7.16
N PRO A 106 -5.07 -15.95 -7.27
CA PRO A 106 -6.35 -15.87 -7.96
C PRO A 106 -7.31 -14.82 -7.38
N LYS A 107 -7.22 -14.51 -6.08
CA LYS A 107 -8.05 -13.50 -5.43
C LYS A 107 -7.59 -12.10 -5.83
N ILE A 108 -6.28 -11.85 -5.85
CA ILE A 108 -5.71 -10.57 -6.29
C ILE A 108 -5.94 -10.36 -7.80
N ALA A 109 -5.77 -11.40 -8.61
CA ALA A 109 -6.04 -11.38 -10.06
C ALA A 109 -7.49 -10.96 -10.37
N ILE A 110 -8.47 -11.50 -9.63
CA ILE A 110 -9.88 -11.13 -9.78
C ILE A 110 -10.12 -9.65 -9.38
N ILE A 111 -9.52 -9.18 -8.30
CA ILE A 111 -9.63 -7.79 -7.85
C ILE A 111 -9.02 -6.83 -8.89
N MET A 112 -7.86 -7.16 -9.45
CA MET A 112 -7.24 -6.38 -10.52
C MET A 112 -8.07 -6.39 -11.80
N ALA A 113 -8.63 -7.54 -12.19
CA ALA A 113 -9.52 -7.62 -13.35
C ALA A 113 -10.73 -6.69 -13.20
N ASN A 114 -11.36 -6.67 -12.01
CA ASN A 114 -12.46 -5.76 -11.73
C ASN A 114 -12.04 -4.29 -11.79
N LEU A 115 -10.85 -3.95 -11.27
CA LEU A 115 -10.33 -2.59 -11.29
C LEU A 115 -10.00 -2.12 -12.72
N ASN A 116 -9.40 -3.00 -13.54
CA ASN A 116 -9.13 -2.74 -14.95
C ASN A 116 -10.43 -2.52 -15.75
N ASP A 117 -11.47 -3.31 -15.49
CA ASP A 117 -12.80 -3.12 -16.11
C ASP A 117 -13.40 -1.74 -15.75
N ILE A 118 -13.21 -1.27 -14.51
CA ILE A 118 -13.63 0.07 -14.07
C ILE A 118 -12.82 1.16 -14.77
N TYR A 119 -11.50 1.01 -14.90
CA TYR A 119 -10.66 1.97 -15.60
C TYR A 119 -10.99 2.03 -17.10
N ALA A 120 -11.26 0.89 -17.73
CA ALA A 120 -11.71 0.83 -19.12
C ALA A 120 -13.07 1.55 -19.31
N TYR A 121 -13.99 1.42 -18.35
CA TYR A 121 -15.24 2.17 -18.35
C TYR A 121 -15.02 3.67 -18.18
N GLN A 122 -14.18 4.10 -17.25
CA GLN A 122 -13.83 5.53 -17.06
C GLN A 122 -13.18 6.13 -18.30
N ALA A 123 -12.32 5.38 -19.00
CA ALA A 123 -11.72 5.79 -20.26
C ALA A 123 -12.76 5.93 -21.37
N GLN A 124 -13.75 5.03 -21.47
CA GLN A 124 -14.86 5.14 -22.42
C GLN A 124 -15.69 6.41 -22.18
N LEU A 125 -16.00 6.74 -20.91
CA LEU A 125 -16.71 7.97 -20.56
C LEU A 125 -15.90 9.23 -20.95
N ALA A 126 -14.59 9.23 -20.69
CA ALA A 126 -13.71 10.33 -21.05
C ALA A 126 -13.54 10.48 -22.57
N TYR A 127 -13.58 9.38 -23.33
CA TYR A 127 -13.57 9.43 -24.79
C TYR A 127 -14.89 9.99 -25.34
N GLN A 128 -16.02 9.54 -24.79
CA GLN A 128 -17.35 9.99 -25.21
C GLN A 128 -17.60 11.48 -24.94
N SER A 129 -16.95 12.07 -23.93
CA SER A 129 -17.09 13.51 -23.65
C SER A 129 -16.43 14.40 -24.70
N VAL A 130 -15.52 13.85 -25.52
CA VAL A 130 -14.75 14.59 -26.54
C VAL A 130 -15.18 14.25 -27.97
N PHE A 131 -15.69 13.04 -28.21
CA PHE A 131 -16.04 12.52 -29.54
C PHE A 131 -17.53 12.19 -29.67
N LYS A 132 -17.99 11.83 -30.88
CA LYS A 132 -19.40 11.43 -31.09
C LYS A 132 -19.77 10.24 -30.20
N PRO A 133 -21.01 10.16 -29.68
CA PRO A 133 -21.42 9.09 -28.78
C PRO A 133 -21.20 7.70 -29.42
N SER A 134 -20.36 6.87 -28.77
CA SER A 134 -20.19 5.45 -29.06
C SER A 134 -20.90 4.60 -28.01
N GLU A 135 -21.20 3.34 -28.34
CA GLU A 135 -21.78 2.38 -27.40
C GLU A 135 -20.84 2.15 -26.20
N ILE A 136 -21.38 2.17 -24.98
CA ILE A 136 -20.61 2.03 -23.73
C ILE A 136 -20.74 0.60 -23.22
N ASN A 137 -19.60 -0.05 -22.97
CA ASN A 137 -19.56 -1.36 -22.32
C ASN A 137 -19.44 -1.20 -20.81
N TYR A 138 -20.45 -1.67 -20.08
CA TYR A 138 -20.51 -1.59 -18.62
C TYR A 138 -19.73 -2.74 -17.96
N PRO A 139 -18.96 -2.47 -16.88
CA PRO A 139 -18.24 -3.51 -16.17
C PRO A 139 -19.22 -4.47 -15.48
N LYS A 140 -19.10 -5.78 -15.76
CA LYS A 140 -20.02 -6.81 -15.24
C LYS A 140 -19.67 -7.32 -13.84
N GLY A 141 -18.41 -7.12 -13.41
CA GLY A 141 -17.89 -7.55 -12.11
C GLY A 141 -17.67 -9.07 -12.04
N LYS A 142 -16.49 -9.48 -11.59
CA LYS A 142 -16.12 -10.86 -11.29
C LYS A 142 -16.08 -11.06 -9.78
N TRP A 143 -16.72 -12.12 -9.29
CA TRP A 143 -16.80 -12.40 -7.85
C TRP A 143 -15.59 -13.22 -7.38
N VAL A 144 -15.04 -12.86 -6.22
CA VAL A 144 -14.05 -13.71 -5.51
C VAL A 144 -14.82 -14.71 -4.67
N ALA A 145 -14.76 -16.00 -5.01
CA ALA A 145 -15.30 -17.06 -4.16
C ALA A 145 -14.43 -17.20 -2.89
N LEU A 146 -15.05 -17.09 -1.71
CA LEU A 146 -14.39 -17.35 -0.43
C LEU A 146 -14.15 -18.86 -0.30
N THR A 147 -13.00 -19.35 -0.76
CA THR A 147 -12.45 -20.59 -0.20
C THR A 147 -12.01 -20.30 1.23
N SER A 148 -12.34 -21.20 2.15
CA SER A 148 -12.20 -21.06 3.61
C SER A 148 -10.76 -20.96 4.13
N GLU A 149 -9.77 -20.75 3.27
CA GLU A 149 -8.40 -20.50 3.70
C GLU A 149 -8.26 -19.03 4.12
N THR A 150 -8.34 -18.85 5.43
CA THR A 150 -7.86 -17.66 6.11
C THR A 150 -6.34 -17.60 5.96
N VAL A 151 -5.86 -16.89 4.94
CA VAL A 151 -4.46 -16.48 4.84
C VAL A 151 -4.16 -15.58 6.05
N LYS A 152 -3.38 -16.10 7.01
CA LYS A 152 -2.83 -15.35 8.13
C LYS A 152 -1.37 -15.01 7.81
N THR A 153 -1.15 -13.94 7.05
CA THR A 153 0.19 -13.40 6.82
C THR A 153 0.37 -12.04 7.51
N PRO A 154 1.63 -11.64 7.80
CA PRO A 154 1.97 -10.28 8.25
C PRO A 154 1.40 -9.17 7.36
N GLU A 155 1.18 -9.42 6.06
CA GLU A 155 0.58 -8.44 5.14
C GLU A 155 -0.87 -8.12 5.48
N LYS A 156 -1.65 -9.05 6.04
CA LYS A 156 -3.03 -8.74 6.49
C LYS A 156 -3.01 -7.75 7.64
N ALA A 157 -2.09 -7.92 8.60
CA ALA A 157 -1.95 -6.98 9.71
C ALA A 157 -1.47 -5.60 9.24
N GLN A 158 -0.55 -5.56 8.26
CA GLN A 158 -0.08 -4.31 7.65
C GLN A 158 -1.15 -3.63 6.81
N LEU A 159 -1.96 -4.38 6.05
CA LEU A 159 -3.10 -3.86 5.30
C LEU A 159 -4.18 -3.32 6.23
N GLU A 160 -4.53 -4.05 7.29
CA GLU A 160 -5.50 -3.57 8.28
C GLU A 160 -4.98 -2.33 9.04
N LYS A 161 -3.67 -2.26 9.30
CA LYS A 161 -3.03 -1.05 9.83
C LYS A 161 -3.11 0.11 8.82
N ALA A 162 -2.77 -0.11 7.56
CA ALA A 162 -2.82 0.91 6.52
C ALA A 162 -4.25 1.44 6.29
N LYS A 163 -5.27 0.57 6.33
CA LYS A 163 -6.69 0.97 6.28
C LYS A 163 -7.07 1.84 7.48
N LYS A 164 -6.68 1.43 8.69
CA LYS A 164 -6.90 2.24 9.91
C LYS A 164 -6.22 3.60 9.79
N ASP A 165 -4.98 3.64 9.30
CA ASP A 165 -4.20 4.86 9.13
C ASP A 165 -4.82 5.79 8.09
N MET A 166 -5.26 5.24 6.96
CA MET A 166 -6.02 5.97 5.95
C MET A 166 -7.29 6.60 6.54
N GLN A 167 -8.05 5.85 7.36
CA GLN A 167 -9.23 6.40 8.03
C GLN A 167 -8.85 7.50 9.04
N ARG A 168 -7.74 7.34 9.78
CA ARG A 168 -7.21 8.38 10.68
C ARG A 168 -6.87 9.65 9.89
N VAL A 169 -6.24 9.53 8.73
CA VAL A 169 -5.91 10.67 7.84
C VAL A 169 -7.18 11.33 7.29
N LEU A 170 -8.16 10.56 6.79
CA LEU A 170 -9.44 11.11 6.31
C LEU A 170 -10.17 11.91 7.40
N ASN A 171 -10.22 11.37 8.62
CA ASN A 171 -10.80 12.08 9.76
C ASN A 171 -10.03 13.36 10.10
N ARG A 172 -8.70 13.39 9.91
CA ARG A 172 -7.89 14.60 10.09
C ARG A 172 -8.15 15.64 9.00
N VAL A 173 -8.30 15.24 7.74
CA VAL A 173 -8.69 16.15 6.65
C VAL A 173 -10.03 16.80 6.95
N GLU A 174 -11.02 16.03 7.41
CA GLU A 174 -12.32 16.58 7.76
C GLU A 174 -12.23 17.53 8.96
N ASN A 175 -11.50 17.17 10.02
CA ASN A 175 -11.30 18.07 11.17
C ASN A 175 -10.55 19.35 10.78
N TRP A 176 -9.59 19.27 9.86
CA TRP A 176 -8.89 20.42 9.29
C TRP A 176 -9.85 21.35 8.53
N ARG A 177 -10.71 20.77 7.68
CA ARG A 177 -11.75 21.50 6.93
C ARG A 177 -12.74 22.18 7.87
N VAL A 178 -13.17 21.47 8.93
CA VAL A 178 -14.07 22.00 9.98
C VAL A 178 -13.41 23.15 10.72
N ALA A 179 -12.17 22.99 11.20
CA ALA A 179 -11.44 24.06 11.89
C ALA A 179 -11.24 25.29 11.01
N TRP A 180 -10.98 25.08 9.72
CA TRP A 180 -10.89 26.19 8.76
C TRP A 180 -12.25 26.88 8.57
N SER A 181 -13.32 26.11 8.34
CA SER A 181 -14.67 26.65 8.14
C SER A 181 -15.21 27.38 9.38
N SER A 182 -14.88 26.89 10.58
CA SER A 182 -15.24 27.52 11.86
C SER A 182 -14.35 28.71 12.22
N LYS A 183 -13.31 28.99 11.41
CA LYS A 183 -12.30 30.02 11.66
C LYS A 183 -11.53 29.79 12.98
N ASP A 184 -11.45 28.55 13.46
CA ASP A 184 -10.62 28.19 14.61
C ASP A 184 -9.15 28.12 14.19
N VAL A 185 -8.47 29.25 14.34
CA VAL A 185 -7.07 29.42 13.95
C VAL A 185 -6.15 28.45 14.68
N LYS A 186 -6.36 28.22 15.98
CA LYS A 186 -5.48 27.37 16.79
C LYS A 186 -5.57 25.92 16.33
N SER A 187 -6.80 25.41 16.19
CA SER A 187 -7.02 24.05 15.70
C SER A 187 -6.53 23.90 14.25
N TYR A 188 -6.83 24.87 13.37
CA TYR A 188 -6.40 24.84 11.98
C TYR A 188 -4.87 24.76 11.83
N LEU A 189 -4.13 25.61 12.54
CA LEU A 189 -2.66 25.61 12.46
C LEU A 189 -2.06 24.33 13.07
N SER A 190 -2.73 23.71 14.06
CA SER A 190 -2.25 22.48 14.68
C SER A 190 -2.21 21.27 13.74
N PHE A 191 -2.87 21.31 12.58
CA PHE A 191 -2.77 20.24 11.58
C PHE A 191 -1.48 20.29 10.78
N TYR A 192 -0.76 21.39 10.80
CA TYR A 192 0.50 21.53 10.07
C TYR A 192 1.67 21.12 10.94
N ASP A 193 2.72 20.62 10.30
CA ASP A 193 4.01 20.42 10.97
C ASP A 193 4.65 21.77 11.33
N ASP A 194 5.41 21.82 12.42
CA ASP A 194 5.99 23.07 12.93
C ASP A 194 7.09 23.62 11.99
N SER A 195 7.61 22.79 11.10
CA SER A 195 8.53 23.21 10.03
C SER A 195 7.82 23.67 8.75
N TYR A 196 6.51 23.42 8.61
CA TYR A 196 5.80 23.69 7.37
C TYR A 196 5.69 25.19 7.07
N HIS A 197 5.94 25.56 5.82
CA HIS A 197 5.49 26.82 5.24
C HIS A 197 5.28 26.62 3.73
N SER A 198 4.42 27.43 3.12
CA SER A 198 4.34 27.46 1.65
C SER A 198 5.54 28.19 1.06
N ASP A 199 5.89 27.91 -0.20
CA ASP A 199 6.98 28.55 -0.95
C ASP A 199 6.92 30.09 -0.98
N LYS A 200 5.75 30.68 -0.72
CA LYS A 200 5.55 32.14 -0.63
C LYS A 200 6.11 32.79 0.63
N PHE A 201 6.52 32.00 1.63
CA PHE A 201 7.03 32.50 2.91
C PHE A 201 8.37 31.84 3.24
N THR A 202 9.23 32.59 3.92
CA THR A 202 10.57 32.12 4.32
C THR A 202 10.56 31.22 5.55
N ASN A 203 9.52 31.30 6.38
CA ASN A 203 9.42 30.54 7.62
C ASN A 203 7.95 30.29 8.03
N HIS A 204 7.76 29.31 8.93
CA HIS A 204 6.47 28.91 9.48
C HIS A 204 5.72 30.07 10.15
N LYS A 205 6.42 30.91 10.91
CA LYS A 205 5.82 32.01 11.69
C LYS A 205 5.11 33.02 10.78
N ASP A 206 5.74 33.42 9.69
CA ASP A 206 5.18 34.39 8.74
C ASP A 206 4.00 33.81 7.97
N TRP A 207 4.11 32.55 7.56
CA TRP A 207 3.00 31.81 6.96
C TRP A 207 1.80 31.69 7.91
N ALA A 208 2.03 31.30 9.17
CA ALA A 208 0.99 31.15 10.19
C ALA A 208 0.29 32.49 10.47
N LYS A 209 1.05 33.58 10.58
CA LYS A 209 0.52 34.95 10.73
C LYS A 209 -0.38 35.33 9.55
N ASN A 210 0.02 35.03 8.32
CA ASN A 210 -0.79 35.27 7.13
C ASN A 210 -2.10 34.46 7.15
N ARG A 211 -2.03 33.18 7.53
CA ARG A 211 -3.22 32.32 7.64
C ARG A 211 -4.17 32.80 8.74
N GLU A 212 -3.66 33.19 9.90
CA GLU A 212 -4.47 33.79 10.97
C GLU A 212 -5.30 34.97 10.46
N ASN A 213 -4.66 35.90 9.75
CA ASN A 213 -5.34 37.05 9.14
C ASN A 213 -6.38 36.62 8.10
N SER A 214 -6.04 35.65 7.26
CA SER A 214 -6.92 35.12 6.20
C SER A 214 -8.16 34.43 6.76
N LEU A 215 -8.03 33.74 7.90
CA LEU A 215 -9.13 33.05 8.57
C LEU A 215 -10.02 34.01 9.36
N LYS A 216 -9.44 35.03 10.02
CA LYS A 216 -10.22 35.96 10.89
C LYS A 216 -11.07 36.96 10.11
N ARG A 217 -10.57 37.45 8.96
CA ARG A 217 -11.14 38.58 8.20
C ARG A 217 -12.53 38.34 7.57
N PRO A 218 -12.89 37.16 7.04
CA PRO A 218 -14.23 36.91 6.51
C PRO A 218 -15.29 36.83 7.63
N LYS A 219 -16.54 37.22 7.33
CA LYS A 219 -17.68 37.04 8.24
C LYS A 219 -18.01 35.56 8.42
N TYR A 220 -17.95 34.79 7.34
CA TYR A 220 -18.13 33.35 7.32
C TYR A 220 -17.14 32.69 6.36
N ILE A 221 -16.87 31.41 6.58
CA ILE A 221 -16.12 30.55 5.66
C ILE A 221 -16.91 29.25 5.48
N LYS A 222 -17.19 28.87 4.24
CA LYS A 222 -17.78 27.58 3.88
C LYS A 222 -16.81 26.86 2.95
N ILE A 223 -16.52 25.60 3.28
CA ILE A 223 -15.61 24.77 2.49
C ILE A 223 -16.26 23.42 2.27
N HIS A 224 -16.39 23.05 1.00
CA HIS A 224 -16.82 21.72 0.58
C HIS A 224 -15.67 21.04 -0.15
N LEU A 225 -15.41 19.78 0.21
CA LEU A 225 -14.39 18.96 -0.43
C LEU A 225 -15.10 17.90 -1.27
N ASN A 226 -14.80 17.86 -2.56
CA ASN A 226 -15.29 16.86 -3.49
C ASN A 226 -14.13 16.00 -3.99
N ASP A 227 -14.45 14.80 -4.48
CA ASP A 227 -13.49 13.86 -5.07
C ASP A 227 -12.26 13.60 -4.19
N VAL A 228 -12.49 13.43 -2.89
CA VAL A 228 -11.42 13.14 -1.93
C VAL A 228 -10.82 11.77 -2.24
N LYS A 229 -9.53 11.77 -2.59
CA LYS A 229 -8.74 10.57 -2.88
C LYS A 229 -7.56 10.51 -1.92
N VAL A 230 -7.28 9.34 -1.39
CA VAL A 230 -6.13 9.09 -0.51
C VAL A 230 -5.27 8.01 -1.12
N VAL A 231 -3.98 8.31 -1.26
CA VAL A 231 -2.98 7.41 -1.85
C VAL A 231 -1.81 7.29 -0.87
N PRO A 232 -1.40 6.07 -0.47
CA PRO A 232 -0.18 5.89 0.31
C PRO A 232 1.04 6.31 -0.55
N LEU A 233 1.92 7.15 0.00
CA LEU A 233 3.17 7.53 -0.66
C LEU A 233 4.39 6.76 -0.13
N ALA A 234 4.39 6.48 1.17
CA ALA A 234 5.44 5.73 1.86
C ALA A 234 4.89 5.21 3.20
N ASN A 235 5.71 4.48 3.96
CA ASN A 235 5.38 4.13 5.34
C ASN A 235 5.01 5.40 6.13
N HIS A 236 3.85 5.35 6.79
CA HIS A 236 3.35 6.45 7.62
C HIS A 236 3.21 7.80 6.87
N THR A 237 3.02 7.77 5.55
CA THR A 237 2.86 8.97 4.70
C THR A 237 1.78 8.77 3.65
N PHE A 238 0.82 9.69 3.57
CA PHE A 238 -0.28 9.66 2.61
C PHE A 238 -0.39 10.98 1.83
N GLN A 239 -0.67 10.88 0.54
CA GLN A 239 -1.18 12.00 -0.24
C GLN A 239 -2.70 12.00 -0.21
N VAL A 240 -3.29 13.14 0.09
CA VAL A 240 -4.73 13.39 -0.06
C VAL A 240 -4.92 14.42 -1.15
N SER A 241 -5.74 14.12 -2.15
CA SER A 241 -6.17 15.09 -3.16
C SER A 241 -7.68 15.26 -3.18
N PHE A 242 -8.13 16.46 -3.53
CA PHE A 242 -9.55 16.81 -3.58
C PHE A 242 -9.77 18.11 -4.36
N VAL A 243 -11.01 18.33 -4.81
CA VAL A 243 -11.49 19.62 -5.29
C VAL A 243 -12.06 20.38 -4.10
N GLN A 244 -11.53 21.58 -3.84
CA GLN A 244 -11.94 22.44 -2.74
C GLN A 244 -12.77 23.59 -3.26
N ASN A 245 -14.07 23.58 -2.92
CA ASN A 245 -14.96 24.71 -3.15
C ASN A 245 -14.97 25.62 -1.91
N TYR A 246 -14.43 26.82 -2.06
CA TYR A 246 -14.38 27.84 -1.03
C TYR A 246 -15.42 28.93 -1.28
N ASP A 247 -16.19 29.27 -0.25
CA ASP A 247 -17.14 30.40 -0.28
C ASP A 247 -17.03 31.22 1.00
N SER A 248 -16.87 32.53 0.83
CA SER A 248 -16.95 33.53 1.89
C SER A 248 -17.70 34.76 1.41
N ASN A 249 -18.01 35.68 2.32
CA ASN A 249 -18.60 36.98 1.96
C ASN A 249 -17.64 37.91 1.16
N ARG A 250 -16.40 37.48 0.90
CA ARG A 250 -15.36 38.29 0.27
C ARG A 250 -14.78 37.68 -1.00
N PHE A 251 -14.90 36.37 -1.15
CA PHE A 251 -14.18 35.59 -2.14
C PHE A 251 -14.82 34.22 -2.30
N LYS A 252 -14.85 33.71 -3.53
CA LYS A 252 -15.25 32.36 -3.88
C LYS A 252 -14.25 31.78 -4.87
N ASP A 253 -13.97 30.49 -4.74
CA ASP A 253 -12.99 29.81 -5.59
C ASP A 253 -13.22 28.30 -5.58
N SER A 254 -12.74 27.62 -6.63
CA SER A 254 -12.71 26.18 -6.76
C SER A 254 -11.32 25.77 -7.26
N VAL A 255 -10.59 25.03 -6.45
CA VAL A 255 -9.21 24.63 -6.77
C VAL A 255 -8.97 23.17 -6.46
N LYS A 256 -8.05 22.54 -7.19
CA LYS A 256 -7.57 21.21 -6.85
C LYS A 256 -6.42 21.31 -5.86
N LYS A 257 -6.52 20.59 -4.74
CA LYS A 257 -5.47 20.55 -3.72
C LYS A 257 -4.83 19.17 -3.60
N TYR A 258 -3.56 19.18 -3.23
CA TYR A 258 -2.78 18.01 -2.85
C TYR A 258 -2.13 18.30 -1.49
N LEU A 259 -2.42 17.47 -0.50
CA LEU A 259 -1.83 17.52 0.83
C LEU A 259 -1.01 16.26 1.07
N VAL A 260 0.20 16.40 1.60
CA VAL A 260 0.99 15.27 2.10
C VAL A 260 0.90 15.25 3.61
N TRP A 261 0.36 14.16 4.14
CA TRP A 261 0.21 13.89 5.56
C TRP A 261 1.23 12.87 6.02
N GLN A 262 1.93 13.16 7.11
CA GLN A 262 2.90 12.27 7.74
C GLN A 262 2.57 12.08 9.23
N GLU A 263 2.76 10.88 9.76
CA GLU A 263 2.65 10.64 11.21
C GLU A 263 3.90 11.20 11.90
N VAL A 264 3.73 12.30 12.64
CA VAL A 264 4.76 12.94 13.46
C VAL A 264 4.43 12.66 14.92
N GLY A 265 5.23 11.81 15.56
CA GLY A 265 4.95 11.27 16.89
C GLY A 265 3.71 10.38 16.89
N LYS A 266 2.59 10.89 17.43
CA LYS A 266 1.29 10.18 17.48
C LYS A 266 0.17 10.90 16.74
N SER A 267 0.52 11.90 15.91
CA SER A 267 -0.45 12.73 15.19
C SER A 267 -0.09 12.82 13.72
N TRP A 268 -1.10 12.80 12.86
CA TRP A 268 -0.93 13.07 11.44
C TRP A 268 -0.87 14.57 11.19
N LYS A 269 0.19 15.03 10.53
CA LYS A 269 0.49 16.42 10.23
C LYS A 269 0.64 16.64 8.74
N ILE A 270 0.19 17.79 8.25
CA ILE A 270 0.43 18.27 6.90
C ILE A 270 1.87 18.77 6.82
N ILE A 271 2.68 18.09 6.01
CA ILE A 271 4.07 18.46 5.76
C ILE A 271 4.26 19.17 4.41
N GLN A 272 3.30 19.01 3.48
CA GLN A 272 3.29 19.70 2.21
C GLN A 272 1.86 19.98 1.76
N GLU A 273 1.66 21.12 1.10
CA GLU A 273 0.39 21.51 0.49
C GLU A 273 0.68 22.17 -0.86
N LYS A 274 0.03 21.68 -1.91
CA LYS A 274 0.09 22.22 -3.26
C LYS A 274 -1.31 22.55 -3.75
N VAL A 275 -1.45 23.70 -4.39
CA VAL A 275 -2.69 24.18 -5.01
C VAL A 275 -2.48 24.24 -6.51
N VAL A 276 -3.43 23.68 -7.26
CA VAL A 276 -3.50 23.78 -8.71
C VAL A 276 -4.76 24.56 -9.06
N TYR A 277 -4.57 25.64 -9.79
CA TYR A 277 -5.64 26.43 -10.37
C TYR A 277 -5.91 25.86 -11.76
N ASP A 278 -7.19 25.71 -12.09
CA ASP A 278 -7.62 25.40 -13.45
C ASP A 278 -7.56 26.66 -14.33
#